data_AF-A0A822HMK5-F1
#
_entry.id   AF-A0A822HMK5-F1
#
_cell.length_a   1.000
_cell.length_b   1.000
_cell.length_c   1.000
_cell.angle_alpha   90.00
_cell.angle_beta   90.00
_cell.angle_gamma   90.00
#
_symmetry.space_group_name_H-M   'P 1'
#
loop_
_entity.id
_entity.type
_entity.pdbx_description
1 polymer ?
#
loop_
_entity_poly.entity_id
_entity_poly.type
_entity_poly.pdbx_seq_one_letter_code
_entity_poly.pdbx_strand_id
1 'polypeptide(L)'
;TCERIENILNHSETTILTDHKGDRELTWCLILFSELVHARGDTLLMYKPMILSVFHRCVHIVHKESYEAVANAAQNLLISLSYVYPIEYRLTVENIEEPFTDFLPIRVSSFNYFVRYDQNSVEL
;
A
#
# COMPACT_ATOMS: atom_id res chain seq x y z
N THR A 1 12.02 1.52 5.27
CA THR A 1 12.27 0.89 3.95
C THR A 1 12.86 1.90 2.97
N CYS A 2 12.26 3.07 2.74
CA CYS A 2 12.83 4.07 1.83
C CYS A 2 14.22 4.56 2.24
N GLU A 3 14.50 4.74 3.54
CA GLU A 3 15.86 5.06 4.04
C GLU A 3 16.88 3.96 3.70
N ARG A 4 16.46 2.69 3.73
CA ARG A 4 17.33 1.56 3.37
C ARG A 4 17.63 1.55 1.87
N ILE A 5 16.63 1.86 1.04
CA ILE A 5 16.83 2.04 -0.41
C ILE A 5 17.80 3.21 -0.65
N GLU A 6 17.62 4.34 0.02
CA GLU A 6 18.54 5.47 -0.09
C GLU A 6 19.96 5.12 0.34
N ASN A 7 20.14 4.37 1.43
CA ASN A 7 21.47 3.92 1.87
C ASN A 7 22.12 2.98 0.84
N ILE A 8 21.38 2.02 0.28
CA ILE A 8 21.91 1.14 -0.77
C ILE A 8 22.28 1.95 -2.02
N LEU A 9 21.43 2.90 -2.43
CA LEU A 9 21.67 3.79 -3.57
C LEU A 9 22.82 4.77 -3.34
N ASN A 10 23.11 5.15 -2.09
CA ASN A 10 24.25 6.01 -1.75
C ASN A 10 25.57 5.23 -1.69
N HIS A 11 25.53 3.96 -1.29
CA HIS A 11 26.70 3.08 -1.25
C HIS A 11 27.01 2.44 -2.60
N SER A 12 26.02 2.32 -3.49
CA SER A 12 26.24 1.83 -4.84
C SER A 12 26.84 2.92 -5.72
N GLU A 13 28.05 2.69 -6.21
CA GLU A 13 28.57 3.46 -7.34
C GLU A 13 27.59 3.32 -8.53
N THR A 14 27.44 4.38 -9.33
CA THR A 14 26.56 4.44 -10.51
C THR A 14 26.65 3.22 -11.43
N THR A 15 27.79 2.52 -11.39
CA THR A 15 28.05 1.25 -12.07
C THR A 15 27.03 0.16 -11.74
N ILE A 16 26.56 0.03 -10.49
CA ILE A 16 25.63 -1.06 -10.06
C ILE A 16 24.21 -0.80 -10.57
N LEU A 17 23.84 0.47 -10.78
CA LEU A 17 22.56 0.85 -11.39
C LEU A 17 22.56 0.52 -12.89
N THR A 18 23.73 0.58 -13.53
CA THR A 18 23.92 0.28 -14.95
C THR A 18 24.33 -1.17 -15.24
N ASP A 19 24.74 -1.93 -14.22
CA ASP A 19 25.14 -3.32 -14.37
C ASP A 19 23.91 -4.21 -14.58
N HIS A 20 24.02 -5.15 -15.51
CA HIS A 20 22.99 -6.14 -15.75
C HIS A 20 22.88 -7.16 -14.60
N LYS A 21 23.96 -7.31 -13.81
CA LYS A 21 23.97 -8.12 -12.58
C LYS A 21 23.38 -7.32 -11.43
N GLY A 22 22.05 -7.28 -11.36
CA GLY A 22 21.31 -6.53 -10.35
C GLY A 22 21.62 -6.93 -8.91
N ASP A 23 21.47 -5.97 -8.00
CA ASP A 23 21.56 -6.21 -6.55
C ASP A 23 20.25 -6.83 -6.04
N ARG A 24 20.34 -8.06 -5.54
CA ARG A 24 19.18 -8.79 -4.98
C ARG A 24 18.54 -8.05 -3.82
N GLU A 25 19.33 -7.42 -2.96
CA GLU A 25 18.79 -6.70 -1.80
C GLU A 25 18.00 -5.47 -2.24
N LEU A 26 18.53 -4.72 -3.21
CA LEU A 26 17.85 -3.57 -3.81
C LEU A 26 16.53 -4.00 -4.46
N THR A 27 16.54 -5.06 -5.29
CA THR A 27 15.32 -5.58 -5.93
C THR A 27 14.26 -5.96 -4.90
N TRP A 28 14.64 -6.68 -3.83
CA TRP A 28 13.70 -7.01 -2.75
C TRP A 28 13.12 -5.78 -2.07
N CYS A 29 13.94 -4.77 -1.80
CA CYS A 29 13.47 -3.52 -1.21
C CYS A 29 12.50 -2.78 -2.15
N LEU A 30 12.73 -2.82 -3.47
CA LEU A 30 11.87 -2.20 -4.48
C LEU A 30 10.54 -2.94 -4.64
N ILE A 31 10.53 -4.27 -4.58
CA ILE A 31 9.30 -5.07 -4.55
C ILE A 31 8.51 -4.75 -3.28
N LEU A 32 9.16 -4.69 -2.12
CA LEU A 32 8.46 -4.30 -0.89
C LEU A 32 7.93 -2.87 -0.98
N PHE A 33 8.67 -1.97 -1.62
CA PHE A 33 8.23 -0.60 -1.85
C PHE A 33 7.01 -0.53 -2.78
N SER A 34 6.92 -1.35 -3.83
CA SER A 34 5.75 -1.36 -4.71
C SER A 34 4.46 -1.75 -3.98
N GLU A 35 4.57 -2.66 -3.01
CA GLU A 35 3.44 -3.04 -2.15
C GLU A 35 3.08 -1.95 -1.13
N LEU A 36 4.09 -1.33 -0.50
CA LEU A 36 3.85 -0.23 0.45
C LEU A 36 3.20 1.00 -0.19
N VAL A 37 3.51 1.24 -1.46
CA VAL A 37 2.94 2.34 -2.23
C VAL A 37 1.50 2.04 -2.68
N HIS A 38 1.07 0.78 -2.66
CA HIS A 38 -0.33 0.38 -2.82
C HIS A 38 -1.11 0.57 -1.51
N ALA A 39 -1.07 1.79 -0.98
CA ALA A 39 -1.76 2.18 0.24
C ALA A 39 -2.76 3.30 -0.04
N ARG A 40 -3.50 3.70 0.99
CA ARG A 40 -4.44 4.81 0.88
C ARG A 40 -3.73 6.11 0.50
N GLY A 41 -4.31 6.86 -0.44
CA GLY A 41 -3.74 8.10 -0.94
C GLY A 41 -3.50 9.17 0.12
N ASP A 42 -4.39 9.28 1.11
CA ASP A 42 -4.27 10.20 2.25
C ASP A 42 -3.01 9.93 3.09
N THR A 43 -2.73 8.67 3.39
CA THR A 43 -1.53 8.24 4.11
C THR A 43 -0.27 8.44 3.27
N LEU A 44 -0.33 8.15 1.96
CA LEU A 44 0.81 8.30 1.05
C LEU A 44 1.27 9.76 0.93
N LEU A 45 0.35 10.72 0.97
CA LEU A 45 0.67 12.15 0.91
C LEU A 45 1.58 12.61 2.06
N MET A 46 1.49 11.98 3.24
CA MET A 46 2.38 12.28 4.38
C MET A 46 3.84 11.92 4.08
N TYR A 47 4.07 10.92 3.23
CA TYR A 47 5.40 10.43 2.86
C TYR A 47 5.85 10.86 1.46
N LYS A 48 5.11 11.78 0.82
CA LYS A 48 5.38 12.30 -0.53
C LYS A 48 6.87 12.59 -0.82
N PRO A 49 7.61 13.37 0.01
CA PRO A 49 9.00 13.71 -0.32
C PRO A 49 9.89 12.46 -0.36
N MET A 50 9.66 11.50 0.54
CA MET A 50 10.44 10.27 0.63
C MET A 50 10.15 9.34 -0.55
N ILE A 51 8.87 9.21 -0.92
CA ILE A 51 8.44 8.40 -2.07
C ILE A 51 9.04 8.96 -3.36
N LEU A 52 8.95 10.28 -3.59
CA LEU A 52 9.50 10.92 -4.78
C LEU A 52 11.03 10.85 -4.84
N SER A 53 11.73 10.94 -3.70
CA SER A 53 13.19 10.76 -3.61
C SER A 53 13.60 9.38 -4.14
N VAL A 54 12.91 8.32 -3.70
CA VAL A 54 13.16 6.95 -4.17
C VAL A 54 12.95 6.85 -5.68
N PHE A 55 11.80 7.33 -6.21
CA PHE A 55 11.56 7.29 -7.66
C PHE A 55 12.63 8.02 -8.45
N HIS A 56 13.02 9.23 -8.03
CA HIS A 56 14.03 10.02 -8.72
C HIS A 56 15.37 9.29 -8.80
N ARG A 57 15.81 8.63 -7.72
CA ARG A 57 17.07 7.88 -7.71
C ARG A 57 17.01 6.57 -8.48
N CYS A 58 15.84 5.94 -8.55
CA CYS A 58 15.64 4.68 -9.26
C CYS A 58 15.49 4.83 -10.79
N VAL A 59 15.39 6.05 -11.34
CA VAL A 59 15.29 6.30 -12.80
C VAL A 59 16.47 5.70 -13.57
N HIS A 60 17.66 5.62 -12.96
CA HIS A 60 18.89 5.17 -13.63
C HIS A 60 19.09 3.66 -13.61
N ILE A 61 18.16 2.89 -13.04
CA ILE A 61 18.25 1.43 -12.96
C ILE A 61 18.05 0.80 -14.34
N VAL A 62 19.02 0.01 -14.78
CA VAL A 62 19.00 -0.73 -16.06
C VAL A 62 18.56 -2.19 -15.86
N HIS A 63 18.70 -2.73 -14.64
CA HIS A 63 18.33 -4.11 -14.35
C HIS A 63 16.81 -4.33 -14.48
N LYS A 64 16.42 -5.30 -15.32
CA LYS A 64 15.02 -5.54 -15.73
C LYS A 64 14.07 -5.72 -14.55
N GLU A 65 14.39 -6.60 -13.62
CA GLU A 65 13.49 -6.95 -12.51
C GLU A 65 13.28 -5.77 -11.54
N SER A 66 14.37 -5.06 -11.21
CA SER A 66 14.30 -3.85 -10.39
C SER A 66 13.52 -2.74 -11.09
N TYR A 67 13.71 -2.56 -12.41
CA TYR A 67 12.98 -1.57 -13.20
C TYR A 67 11.48 -1.88 -13.27
N GLU A 68 11.12 -3.16 -13.44
CA GLU A 68 9.72 -3.62 -13.40
C GLU A 68 9.08 -3.37 -12.03
N ALA A 69 9.80 -3.63 -10.93
CA ALA A 69 9.32 -3.31 -9.59
C ALA A 69 9.08 -1.80 -9.38
N VAL A 70 9.97 -0.94 -9.89
CA VAL A 70 9.80 0.52 -9.85
C VAL A 70 8.62 0.98 -10.70
N ALA A 71 8.45 0.40 -11.90
CA ALA A 71 7.31 0.70 -12.76
C ALA A 71 5.99 0.31 -12.09
N ASN A 72 5.93 -0.87 -11.46
CA ASN A 72 4.77 -1.32 -10.68
C ASN A 72 4.50 -0.40 -9.48
N ALA A 73 5.54 0.04 -8.78
CA ALA A 73 5.40 1.02 -7.70
C ALA A 73 4.79 2.35 -8.21
N ALA A 74 5.23 2.84 -9.37
CA ALA A 74 4.71 4.08 -9.96
C ALA A 74 3.23 3.91 -10.38
N GLN A 75 2.88 2.77 -10.96
CA GLN A 75 1.50 2.44 -11.30
C GLN A 75 0.62 2.39 -10.05
N ASN A 76 1.07 1.70 -9.00
CA ASN A 76 0.36 1.61 -7.72
C ASN A 76 0.17 3.00 -7.10
N LEU A 77 1.19 3.86 -7.15
CA LEU A 77 1.09 5.24 -6.65
C LEU A 77 -0.01 6.02 -7.37
N LEU A 78 -0.04 5.94 -8.70
CA LEU A 78 -1.05 6.62 -9.52
C LEU A 78 -2.44 6.10 -9.20
N ILE A 79 -2.63 4.78 -9.17
CA ILE A 79 -3.91 4.16 -8.82
C ILE A 79 -4.37 4.63 -7.44
N SER A 80 -3.51 4.56 -6.43
CA SER A 80 -3.82 4.96 -5.06
C SER A 80 -4.23 6.43 -4.93
N LEU A 81 -3.73 7.30 -5.81
CA LEU A 81 -4.02 8.75 -5.80
C LEU A 81 -5.17 9.16 -6.73
N SER A 82 -5.43 8.42 -7.82
CA SER A 82 -6.41 8.81 -8.84
C SER A 82 -7.68 7.95 -8.86
N TYR A 83 -7.63 6.73 -8.35
CA TYR A 83 -8.75 5.79 -8.42
C TYR A 83 -9.70 5.95 -7.23
N VAL A 84 -10.99 5.74 -7.48
CA VAL A 84 -12.02 5.69 -6.43
C VAL A 84 -12.21 4.24 -6.02
N TYR A 85 -11.75 3.89 -4.82
CA TYR A 85 -11.88 2.56 -4.23
C TYR A 85 -12.44 2.63 -2.81
N PRO A 86 -13.07 1.54 -2.32
CA PRO A 86 -13.52 1.48 -0.93
C PRO A 86 -12.31 1.49 0.01
N ILE A 87 -12.37 2.36 1.01
CA ILE A 87 -11.28 2.59 1.96
C ILE A 87 -11.36 1.61 3.14
N GLU A 88 -12.56 1.11 3.44
CA GLU A 88 -12.83 0.24 4.58
C GLU A 88 -13.52 -1.04 4.10
N TYR A 89 -12.87 -2.18 4.34
CA TYR A 89 -13.43 -3.51 4.11
C TYR A 89 -13.87 -4.12 5.46
N ARG A 90 -14.69 -3.37 6.20
CA ARG A 90 -15.16 -3.79 7.53
C ARG A 90 -16.35 -4.74 7.39
N LEU A 91 -16.40 -5.77 8.24
CA LEU A 91 -17.54 -6.68 8.34
C LEU A 91 -18.74 -6.05 9.06
N THR A 92 -18.47 -4.99 9.83
CA THR A 92 -19.45 -4.27 10.64
C THR A 92 -19.47 -2.81 10.23
N VAL A 93 -20.65 -2.20 10.25
CA VAL A 93 -20.83 -0.76 10.00
C VAL A 93 -20.34 0.06 11.19
N GLU A 94 -20.34 -0.54 12.38
CA GLU A 94 -19.90 0.09 13.63
C GLU A 94 -18.38 0.20 13.72
N ASN A 95 -17.92 1.32 14.26
CA ASN A 95 -16.51 1.67 14.32
C ASN A 95 -15.80 0.87 15.41
N ILE A 96 -14.93 -0.05 15.00
CA ILE A 96 -14.15 -0.90 15.92
C ILE A 96 -13.14 -0.06 16.74
N GLU A 97 -12.84 1.16 16.30
CA GLU A 97 -11.91 2.07 16.97
C GLU A 97 -12.57 2.87 18.11
N GLU A 98 -13.89 2.79 18.27
CA GLU A 98 -14.55 3.40 19.43
C GLU A 98 -14.23 2.62 20.72
N PRO A 99 -14.03 3.33 21.85
CA PRO A 99 -13.72 2.69 23.12
C PRO A 99 -14.82 1.67 23.49
N PHE A 100 -14.40 0.52 24.00
CA PHE A 100 -15.24 -0.62 24.39
C PHE A 100 -16.22 -0.34 25.55
N THR A 101 -16.45 0.92 25.90
CA THR A 101 -17.35 1.32 26.99
C THR A 101 -18.80 1.03 26.66
N ASP A 102 -19.20 1.13 25.38
CA ASP A 102 -20.59 0.92 24.94
C ASP A 102 -20.75 -0.22 23.92
N PHE A 103 -19.65 -0.73 23.37
CA PHE A 103 -19.67 -1.69 22.27
C PHE A 103 -18.82 -2.94 22.55
N LEU A 104 -19.43 -4.12 22.49
CA LEU A 104 -18.75 -5.41 22.56
C LEU A 104 -18.73 -6.05 21.16
N PRO A 105 -17.56 -6.13 20.47
CA PRO A 105 -17.46 -6.66 19.11
C PRO A 105 -18.05 -8.07 18.94
N ILE A 106 -17.98 -8.88 19.99
CA ILE A 106 -18.50 -10.27 20.02
C ILE A 106 -20.04 -10.31 19.85
N ARG A 107 -20.77 -9.25 20.24
CA ARG A 107 -22.24 -9.22 20.10
C ARG A 107 -22.70 -8.95 18.67
N VAL A 108 -21.85 -8.37 17.83
CA VAL A 108 -22.23 -8.01 16.45
C VAL A 108 -22.15 -9.20 15.50
N SER A 109 -21.29 -10.18 15.80
CA SER A 109 -21.17 -11.43 15.06
C SER A 109 -22.45 -12.27 15.04
N SER A 110 -23.40 -12.06 15.97
CA SER A 110 -24.61 -12.90 16.11
C SER A 110 -25.91 -12.22 15.68
N PHE A 111 -25.96 -10.89 15.54
CA PHE A 111 -27.23 -10.16 15.34
C PHE A 111 -27.45 -9.59 13.93
N ASN A 112 -26.40 -9.21 13.19
CA ASN A 112 -26.59 -8.51 11.91
C ASN A 112 -26.91 -9.43 10.71
N TYR A 113 -26.66 -10.74 10.80
CA TYR A 113 -27.11 -11.68 9.77
C TYR A 113 -28.60 -12.03 9.89
N PHE A 114 -29.21 -11.86 11.07
CA PHE A 114 -30.60 -12.25 11.31
C PHE A 114 -31.58 -11.11 10.98
N VAL A 115 -31.22 -9.86 11.27
CA VAL A 115 -32.15 -8.73 11.14
C VAL A 115 -32.32 -8.25 9.69
N ARG A 116 -31.33 -8.42 8.80
CA ARG A 116 -31.46 -8.00 7.39
C ARG A 116 -32.32 -8.92 6.52
N TYR A 117 -32.57 -10.17 6.92
CA TYR A 117 -33.51 -11.05 6.20
C TYR A 117 -34.96 -10.79 6.59
N ASP A 118 -35.22 -10.25 7.77
CA ASP A 118 -36.60 -10.06 8.26
C ASP A 118 -37.24 -8.76 7.73
N GLN A 119 -36.43 -7.74 7.42
CA GLN A 119 -36.94 -6.44 6.93
C GLN A 119 -37.33 -6.41 5.44
N ASN A 120 -36.98 -7.42 4.64
CA ASN A 120 -37.34 -7.49 3.21
C ASN A 120 -38.53 -8.44 2.92
N SER A 121 -39.24 -8.91 3.95
CA SER A 121 -40.30 -9.92 3.81
C SER A 121 -41.73 -9.40 4.02
N VAL A 122 -41.95 -8.09 4.17
CA VAL A 122 -43.30 -7.53 4.37
C VAL A 122 -43.45 -6.16 3.69
N GLU A 123 -43.39 -6.13 2.36
CA GLU A 123 -44.10 -5.11 1.56
C GLU A 123 -44.61 -5.77 0.27
N LEU A 124 -45.78 -6.42 0.35
CA LEU A 124 -46.77 -6.64 -0.71
C LEU A 124 -48.16 -6.83 -0.09
#